data_AF-A0A377M6N7-F1
#
_entry.id   AF-A0A377M6N7-F1
#
_cell.length_a   1.000
_cell.length_b   1.000
_cell.length_c   1.000
_cell.angle_alpha   90.00
_cell.angle_beta   90.00
_cell.angle_gamma   90.00
#
_symmetry.space_group_name_H-M   'P 1'
#
loop_
_entity.id
_entity.type
_entity.pdbx_description
1 polymer ?
#
loop_
_entity_poly.entity_id
_entity_poly.type
_entity_poly.pdbx_seq_one_letter_code
_entity_poly.pdbx_strand_id
1 'polypeptide(L)'
;MNSDQLVTLCQRHHALLLTSDADMISIAVVGNPAAEMMEALRFATQKRIDIECWTAERMEKHRQLTAQSHLPVVLTPHNTVDILNHTLQQAINQRASDIHIEPMGDICQVRLRVDGVLCPLPPLSAAVANTLTARLKVLGQLDIAERRLPQDGQFTIELASEPVSFRIATLPCSGGEKIVLRLLHQVHQALEPEKLGMSAKQLARFNEILHQPQGLILVTAPLAAEKRSRSIAHCRRVIPLTLTSAAWKIRSRSRLRG
;
A
#
# COMPACT_ATOMS: atom_id res chain seq x y z
N MET A 1 -5.38 29.13 13.86
CA MET A 1 -5.33 28.67 15.26
C MET A 1 -4.77 27.25 15.29
N ASN A 2 -3.97 26.88 16.31
CA ASN A 2 -3.38 25.54 16.42
C ASN A 2 -4.46 24.48 16.65
N SER A 3 -4.37 23.35 15.95
CA SER A 3 -5.34 22.23 16.03
C SER A 3 -5.55 21.72 17.46
N ASP A 4 -4.51 21.80 18.30
CA ASP A 4 -4.56 21.31 19.68
C ASP A 4 -5.54 22.09 20.56
N GLN A 5 -5.65 23.41 20.37
CA GLN A 5 -6.61 24.23 21.13
C GLN A 5 -8.05 23.88 20.77
N LEU A 6 -8.31 23.48 19.52
CA LEU A 6 -9.64 23.04 19.07
C LEU A 6 -9.99 21.66 19.61
N VAL A 7 -9.03 20.74 19.66
CA VAL A 7 -9.23 19.42 20.26
C VAL A 7 -9.52 19.54 21.75
N THR A 8 -8.76 20.37 22.49
CA THR A 8 -9.01 20.62 23.92
C THR A 8 -10.37 21.27 24.16
N LEU A 9 -10.77 22.22 23.31
CA LEU A 9 -12.09 22.85 23.39
C LEU A 9 -13.22 21.83 23.14
N CYS A 10 -13.09 20.98 22.12
CA CYS A 10 -14.05 19.93 21.83
C CYS A 10 -14.17 18.93 22.99
N GLN A 11 -13.04 18.47 23.54
CA GLN A 11 -13.02 17.55 24.69
C GLN A 11 -13.71 18.14 25.92
N ARG A 12 -13.50 19.43 26.22
CA ARG A 12 -14.13 20.12 27.36
C ARG A 12 -15.66 20.15 27.26
N HIS A 13 -16.19 20.20 26.03
CA HIS A 13 -17.62 20.28 25.77
C HIS A 13 -18.24 18.94 25.30
N HIS A 14 -17.55 17.81 25.54
CA HIS A 14 -18.00 16.46 25.15
C HIS A 14 -18.27 16.30 23.64
N ALA A 15 -17.56 17.06 22.81
CA ALA A 15 -17.59 16.98 21.36
C ALA A 15 -16.32 16.30 20.83
N LEU A 16 -16.43 15.70 19.64
CA LEU A 16 -15.34 15.01 18.95
C LEU A 16 -15.08 15.71 17.62
N LEU A 17 -13.86 16.21 17.42
CA LEU A 17 -13.44 16.78 16.15
C LEU A 17 -13.27 15.66 15.12
N LEU A 18 -14.11 15.63 14.09
CA LEU A 18 -14.06 14.63 13.03
C LEU A 18 -13.01 15.02 11.98
N THR A 19 -13.12 16.24 11.44
CA THR A 19 -12.22 16.77 10.41
C THR A 19 -12.01 18.27 10.60
N SER A 20 -10.86 18.77 10.15
CA SER A 20 -10.51 20.20 10.22
C SER A 20 -9.72 20.58 8.98
N ASP A 21 -10.40 21.21 8.03
CA ASP A 21 -9.82 21.70 6.78
C ASP A 21 -9.52 23.21 6.86
N ALA A 22 -8.98 23.80 5.80
CA ALA A 22 -8.66 25.23 5.76
C ALA A 22 -9.87 26.14 6.03
N ASP A 23 -11.06 25.78 5.52
CA ASP A 23 -12.26 26.63 5.56
C ASP A 23 -13.44 26.04 6.36
N MET A 24 -13.34 24.77 6.77
CA MET A 24 -14.44 24.05 7.42
C MET A 24 -13.91 23.16 8.54
N ILE A 25 -14.67 23.08 9.64
CA ILE A 25 -14.47 22.09 10.71
C ILE A 25 -15.73 21.25 10.84
N SER A 26 -15.58 19.93 10.98
CA SER A 26 -16.68 19.00 11.27
C SER A 26 -16.52 18.44 12.67
N ILE A 27 -17.57 18.57 13.48
CA ILE A 27 -17.60 18.11 14.86
C ILE A 27 -18.79 17.18 15.10
N ALA A 28 -18.56 16.08 15.82
CA ALA A 28 -19.61 15.21 16.32
C ALA A 28 -19.94 15.56 17.77
N VAL A 29 -21.23 15.64 18.09
CA VAL A 29 -21.72 15.92 19.45
C VAL A 29 -22.81 14.91 19.78
N VAL A 30 -22.87 14.45 21.03
CA VAL A 30 -23.99 13.61 21.47
C VAL A 30 -25.17 14.48 21.82
N GLY A 31 -26.27 14.31 21.11
CA GLY A 31 -27.48 15.11 21.31
C GLY A 31 -27.36 16.54 20.76
N ASN A 32 -27.92 17.52 21.49
CA ASN A 32 -28.00 18.90 21.03
C ASN A 32 -26.76 19.71 21.47
N PRO A 33 -26.05 20.42 20.57
CA PRO A 33 -24.93 21.28 20.95
C PRO A 33 -25.35 22.39 21.92
N ALA A 34 -24.60 22.57 23.00
CA ALA A 34 -24.78 23.68 23.93
C ALA A 34 -24.46 25.02 23.24
N ALA A 35 -25.24 26.06 23.53
CA ALA A 35 -25.05 27.40 22.93
C ALA A 35 -23.65 27.97 23.21
N GLU A 36 -23.14 27.78 24.43
CA GLU A 36 -21.79 28.19 24.85
C GLU A 36 -20.69 27.54 24.00
N MET A 37 -20.86 26.28 23.60
CA MET A 37 -19.91 25.57 22.76
C MET A 37 -19.90 26.14 21.34
N MET A 38 -21.07 26.47 20.79
CA MET A 38 -21.16 27.08 19.46
C MET A 38 -20.54 28.48 19.43
N GLU A 39 -20.73 29.28 20.49
CA GLU A 39 -20.09 30.58 20.61
C GLU A 39 -18.57 30.45 20.74
N ALA A 40 -18.09 29.54 21.60
CA ALA A 40 -16.67 29.29 21.76
C ALA A 40 -16.02 28.80 20.46
N LEU A 41 -16.69 27.93 19.69
CA LEU A 41 -16.18 27.44 18.40
C LEU A 41 -16.22 28.52 17.31
N ARG A 42 -17.24 29.37 17.27
CA ARG A 42 -17.30 30.52 16.34
C ARG A 42 -16.27 31.59 16.66
N PHE A 43 -15.98 31.78 17.94
CA PHE A 43 -14.96 32.71 18.40
C PHE A 43 -13.55 32.16 18.13
N ALA A 44 -13.35 30.87 18.39
CA ALA A 44 -12.08 30.18 18.18
C ALA A 44 -11.80 29.88 16.69
N THR A 45 -12.83 29.70 15.87
CA THR A 45 -12.72 29.41 14.44
C THR A 45 -13.55 30.38 13.61
N GLN A 46 -12.88 31.14 12.75
CA GLN A 46 -13.53 31.91 11.67
C GLN A 46 -13.93 31.02 10.48
N LYS A 47 -14.14 29.71 10.71
CA LYS A 47 -14.40 28.70 9.69
C LYS A 47 -15.86 28.29 9.71
N ARG A 48 -16.34 27.67 8.63
CA ARG A 48 -17.68 27.05 8.62
C ARG A 48 -17.67 25.84 9.55
N ILE A 49 -18.67 25.75 10.41
CA ILE A 49 -18.78 24.66 11.39
C ILE A 49 -19.91 23.75 10.96
N ASP A 50 -19.58 22.50 10.67
CA ASP A 50 -20.52 21.43 10.40
C ASP A 50 -20.68 20.57 11.66
N ILE A 51 -21.91 20.31 12.08
CA ILE A 51 -22.21 19.65 13.36
C ILE A 51 -23.02 18.39 13.09
N GLU A 52 -22.42 17.24 13.37
CA GLU A 52 -23.10 15.95 13.33
C GLU A 52 -23.60 15.56 14.73
N CYS A 53 -24.91 15.48 14.89
CA CYS A 53 -25.51 14.99 16.14
C CYS A 53 -25.52 13.46 16.13
N TRP A 54 -24.68 12.84 16.95
CA TRP A 54 -24.57 11.39 17.08
C TRP A 54 -25.33 10.89 18.31
N THR A 55 -25.71 9.61 18.28
CA THR A 55 -26.19 8.92 19.48
C THR A 55 -24.98 8.53 20.35
N ALA A 56 -25.20 8.38 21.66
CA ALA A 56 -24.17 7.94 22.59
C ALA A 56 -23.55 6.58 22.17
N GLU A 57 -24.37 5.68 21.64
CA GLU A 57 -23.94 4.37 21.12
C GLU A 57 -23.03 4.49 19.88
N ARG A 58 -23.37 5.37 18.94
CA ARG A 58 -22.54 5.64 17.75
C ARG A 58 -21.20 6.26 18.14
N MET A 59 -21.20 7.16 19.13
CA MET A 59 -19.97 7.78 19.63
C MET A 59 -19.05 6.77 20.34
N GLU A 60 -19.61 5.86 21.14
CA GLU A 60 -18.84 4.84 21.84
C GLU A 60 -18.29 3.78 20.87
N LYS A 61 -19.07 3.35 19.87
CA LYS A 61 -18.60 2.46 18.80
C LYS A 61 -17.43 3.08 18.02
N HIS A 62 -17.50 4.38 17.72
CA HIS A 62 -16.42 5.10 17.06
C HIS A 62 -15.16 5.14 17.94
N ARG A 63 -15.31 5.42 19.25
CA ARG A 63 -14.20 5.45 20.21
C ARG A 63 -13.54 4.07 20.36
N GLN A 64 -14.30 2.98 20.35
CA GLN A 64 -13.80 1.61 20.41
C GLN A 64 -13.07 1.18 19.13
N LEU A 65 -13.56 1.60 17.95
CA LEU A 65 -12.86 1.42 16.68
C LEU A 65 -11.50 2.16 16.68
N THR A 66 -11.44 3.36 17.28
CA THR A 66 -10.17 4.09 17.45
C THR A 66 -9.26 3.44 18.50
N ALA A 67 -9.81 2.81 19.55
CA ALA A 67 -9.05 2.22 20.66
C ALA A 67 -8.41 0.86 20.34
N GLN A 68 -8.94 0.08 19.40
CA GLN A 68 -8.36 -1.23 19.01
C GLN A 68 -7.07 -1.14 18.17
N SER A 69 -6.54 0.07 17.95
CA SER A 69 -5.34 0.29 17.13
C SER A 69 -4.26 1.16 17.79
N HIS A 70 -4.05 1.04 19.12
CA HIS A 70 -3.02 1.82 19.81
C HIS A 70 -2.06 1.01 20.71
N LEU A 71 -0.81 0.85 20.24
CA LEU A 71 0.38 1.26 21.00
C LEU A 71 0.61 2.75 20.75
N PRO A 72 1.16 3.53 21.70
CA PRO A 72 0.99 4.98 21.72
C PRO A 72 1.77 5.63 20.59
N VAL A 73 1.07 6.25 19.65
CA VAL A 73 1.65 7.12 18.64
C VAL A 73 1.05 8.50 18.84
N VAL A 74 1.92 9.44 19.20
CA VAL A 74 1.65 10.86 19.30
C VAL A 74 1.09 11.36 17.96
N LEU A 75 -0.11 11.95 17.97
CA LEU A 75 -0.82 12.41 16.77
C LEU A 75 -0.74 13.93 16.64
N THR A 76 -0.18 14.40 15.53
CA THR A 76 -0.68 15.59 14.83
C THR A 76 -1.54 15.12 13.64
N PRO A 77 -2.52 15.92 13.17
CA PRO A 77 -3.68 15.44 12.42
C PRO A 77 -3.38 15.35 10.92
N HIS A 78 -2.69 14.29 10.53
CA HIS A 78 -2.96 13.66 9.25
C HIS A 78 -2.94 12.16 9.49
N ASN A 79 -4.10 11.53 9.37
CA ASN A 79 -4.22 10.10 9.51
C ASN A 79 -3.26 9.44 8.51
N THR A 80 -2.18 8.85 9.03
CA THR A 80 -1.12 8.25 8.21
C THR A 80 -1.69 7.16 7.30
N VAL A 81 -2.75 6.50 7.74
CA VAL A 81 -3.48 5.50 6.94
C VAL A 81 -4.12 6.16 5.72
N ASP A 82 -4.70 7.35 5.86
CA ASP A 82 -5.34 8.05 4.75
C ASP A 82 -4.33 8.54 3.73
N ILE A 83 -3.20 9.11 4.18
CA ILE A 83 -2.11 9.50 3.27
C ILE A 83 -1.57 8.28 2.52
N LEU A 84 -1.36 7.17 3.22
CA LEU A 84 -0.88 5.93 2.61
C LEU A 84 -1.90 5.41 1.58
N ASN A 85 -3.16 5.26 1.98
CA ASN A 85 -4.22 4.76 1.10
C ASN A 85 -4.39 5.65 -0.13
N HIS A 86 -4.38 6.97 0.04
CA HIS A 86 -4.43 7.92 -1.07
C HIS A 86 -3.23 7.76 -2.01
N THR A 87 -2.02 7.62 -1.46
CA THR A 87 -0.79 7.42 -2.27
C THR A 87 -0.86 6.11 -3.06
N LEU A 88 -1.31 5.02 -2.44
CA LEU A 88 -1.46 3.72 -3.10
C LEU A 88 -2.57 3.74 -4.16
N GLN A 89 -3.70 4.39 -3.86
CA GLN A 89 -4.81 4.55 -4.80
C GLN A 89 -4.40 5.41 -5.99
N GLN A 90 -3.66 6.49 -5.76
CA GLN A 90 -3.12 7.34 -6.82
C GLN A 90 -2.15 6.55 -7.72
N ALA A 91 -1.31 5.70 -7.15
CA ALA A 91 -0.42 4.82 -7.92
C ALA A 91 -1.20 3.86 -8.82
N ILE A 92 -2.29 3.26 -8.31
CA ILE A 92 -3.16 2.38 -9.10
C ILE A 92 -3.86 3.15 -10.23
N ASN A 93 -4.45 4.31 -9.91
CA ASN A 93 -5.15 5.15 -10.89
C ASN A 93 -4.22 5.58 -12.03
N GLN A 94 -2.96 5.88 -11.72
CA GLN A 94 -1.93 6.24 -12.69
C GLN A 94 -1.25 5.02 -13.34
N ARG A 95 -1.69 3.78 -13.03
CA ARG A 95 -1.10 2.53 -13.54
C ARG A 95 0.41 2.43 -13.27
N ALA A 96 0.85 2.92 -12.12
CA ALA A 96 2.24 2.87 -11.72
C ALA A 96 2.69 1.42 -11.45
N SER A 97 3.89 1.09 -11.91
CA SER A 97 4.56 -0.18 -11.65
C SER A 97 5.19 -0.23 -10.26
N ASP A 98 5.75 0.90 -9.81
CA ASP A 98 6.49 1.00 -8.55
C ASP A 98 6.22 2.37 -7.90
N ILE A 99 6.29 2.39 -6.57
CA ILE A 99 6.19 3.58 -5.73
C ILE A 99 7.51 3.68 -4.98
N HIS A 100 8.18 4.80 -5.13
CA HIS A 100 9.45 5.11 -4.46
C HIS A 100 9.20 6.15 -3.38
N ILE A 101 9.59 5.85 -2.16
CA ILE A 101 9.54 6.76 -1.01
C ILE A 101 10.99 6.95 -0.57
N GLU A 102 11.53 8.14 -0.76
CA GLU A 102 12.96 8.40 -0.63
C GLU A 102 13.21 9.57 0.33
N PRO A 103 13.98 9.36 1.42
CA PRO A 103 14.38 10.46 2.28
C PRO A 103 15.37 11.38 1.53
N MET A 104 15.17 12.69 1.68
CA MET A 104 16.01 13.75 1.12
C MET A 104 16.20 14.86 2.17
N GLY A 105 17.08 14.62 3.15
CA GLY A 105 17.28 15.55 4.25
C GLY A 105 16.01 15.68 5.11
N ASP A 106 15.47 16.89 5.19
CA ASP A 106 14.28 17.21 6.01
C ASP A 106 12.94 16.88 5.33
N ILE A 107 12.98 16.53 4.04
CA ILE A 107 11.81 16.14 3.25
C ILE A 107 11.93 14.68 2.79
N CYS A 108 10.80 14.12 2.36
CA CYS A 108 10.73 12.83 1.71
C CYS A 108 10.07 12.98 0.34
N GLN A 109 10.78 12.58 -0.71
CA GLN A 109 10.27 12.59 -2.06
C GLN A 109 9.54 11.28 -2.36
N VAL A 110 8.29 11.39 -2.79
CA VAL A 110 7.53 10.24 -3.31
C VAL A 110 7.53 10.30 -4.83
N ARG A 111 7.80 9.18 -5.51
CA ARG A 111 7.80 9.08 -6.97
C ARG A 111 7.05 7.82 -7.42
N LEU A 112 6.27 7.95 -8.49
CA LEU A 112 5.57 6.84 -9.13
C LEU A 112 6.30 6.47 -10.41
N ARG A 113 6.51 5.18 -10.67
CA ARG A 113 7.03 4.71 -11.95
C ARG A 113 5.90 4.37 -12.90
N VAL A 114 5.52 5.31 -13.76
CA VAL A 114 4.46 5.15 -14.77
C VAL A 114 5.11 4.96 -16.14
N ASP A 115 4.79 3.86 -16.81
CA ASP A 115 5.34 3.53 -18.14
C ASP A 115 6.89 3.61 -18.22
N GLY A 116 7.56 3.26 -17.12
CA GLY A 116 9.02 3.27 -17.00
C GLY A 116 9.63 4.62 -16.59
N VAL A 117 8.83 5.68 -16.53
CA VAL A 117 9.29 7.04 -16.15
C VAL A 117 8.93 7.32 -14.69
N LEU A 118 9.84 7.96 -13.95
CA LEU A 118 9.61 8.38 -12.57
C LEU A 118 8.92 9.75 -12.53
N CYS A 119 7.68 9.78 -12.08
CA CYS A 119 6.85 10.96 -11.92
C CYS A 119 6.81 11.36 -10.43
N PRO A 120 7.28 12.56 -10.04
CA PRO A 120 7.25 12.99 -8.66
C PRO A 120 5.83 13.32 -8.19
N LEU A 121 5.54 13.00 -6.93
CA LEU A 121 4.38 13.49 -6.18
C LEU A 121 4.81 14.63 -5.25
N PRO A 122 3.85 15.39 -4.65
CA PRO A 122 4.17 16.36 -3.61
C PRO A 122 5.04 15.74 -2.50
N PRO A 123 6.12 16.41 -2.08
CA PRO A 123 6.99 15.90 -1.04
C PRO A 123 6.27 15.85 0.31
N LEU A 124 6.68 14.91 1.15
CA LEU A 124 6.21 14.74 2.51
C LEU A 124 7.25 15.28 3.50
N SER A 125 6.83 15.66 4.71
CA SER A 125 7.78 15.94 5.78
C SER A 125 8.46 14.64 6.24
N ALA A 126 9.69 14.74 6.75
CA ALA A 126 10.39 13.58 7.32
C ALA A 126 9.58 12.88 8.44
N ALA A 127 8.83 13.65 9.24
CA ALA A 127 7.95 13.11 10.28
C ALA A 127 6.86 12.19 9.69
N VAL A 128 6.15 12.65 8.66
CA VAL A 128 5.11 11.85 7.98
C VAL A 128 5.72 10.62 7.32
N ALA A 129 6.88 10.76 6.68
CA ALA A 129 7.57 9.65 6.03
C ALA A 129 8.02 8.54 7.01
N ASN A 130 8.44 8.91 8.23
CA ASN A 130 8.77 7.96 9.29
C ASN A 130 7.53 7.18 9.74
N THR A 131 6.38 7.84 9.90
CA THR A 131 5.14 7.17 10.27
C THR A 131 4.64 6.25 9.14
N LEU A 132 4.78 6.68 7.87
CA LEU A 132 4.49 5.82 6.71
C LEU A 132 5.40 4.60 6.67
N THR A 133 6.70 4.77 6.94
CA THR A 133 7.67 3.68 7.02
C THR A 133 7.25 2.64 8.04
N ALA A 134 6.91 3.07 9.26
CA ALA A 134 6.45 2.16 10.30
C ALA A 134 5.17 1.41 9.89
N ARG A 135 4.19 2.12 9.31
CA ARG A 135 2.95 1.50 8.83
C ARG A 135 3.19 0.48 7.72
N LEU A 136 4.05 0.81 6.77
CA LEU A 136 4.41 -0.08 5.66
C LEU A 136 5.15 -1.33 6.15
N LYS A 137 6.02 -1.19 7.15
CA LYS A 137 6.66 -2.32 7.81
C LYS A 137 5.66 -3.24 8.51
N VAL A 138 4.67 -2.67 9.22
CA VAL A 138 3.58 -3.46 9.82
C VAL A 138 2.82 -4.25 8.74
N LEU A 139 2.42 -3.59 7.64
CA LEU A 139 1.71 -4.25 6.55
C LEU A 139 2.54 -5.39 5.95
N GLY A 140 3.82 -5.15 5.71
CA GLY A 140 4.77 -6.12 5.16
C GLY A 140 5.31 -7.17 6.12
N GLN A 141 4.87 -7.19 7.39
CA GLN A 141 5.39 -8.06 8.46
C GLN A 141 6.91 -7.92 8.66
N LEU A 142 7.42 -6.70 8.51
CA LEU A 142 8.83 -6.35 8.68
C LEU A 142 9.13 -5.90 10.11
N ASP A 143 10.38 -5.99 10.53
CA ASP A 143 10.82 -5.51 11.84
C ASP A 143 10.91 -3.96 11.82
N ILE A 144 10.05 -3.33 12.62
CA ILE A 144 9.96 -1.88 12.75
C ILE A 144 11.18 -1.31 13.49
N ALA A 145 11.72 -2.06 14.46
CA ALA A 145 12.85 -1.63 15.26
C ALA A 145 14.17 -1.72 14.48
N GLU A 146 14.29 -2.68 13.57
CA GLU A 146 15.46 -2.79 12.71
C GLU A 146 15.41 -1.79 11.55
N ARG A 147 16.39 -0.89 11.49
CA ARG A 147 16.52 0.17 10.47
C ARG A 147 17.87 0.20 9.78
N ARG A 148 18.79 -0.70 10.18
CA ARG A 148 20.19 -0.76 9.73
C ARG A 148 20.42 -1.80 8.65
N LEU A 149 19.47 -2.71 8.46
CA LEU A 149 19.53 -3.77 7.45
C LEU A 149 18.41 -3.59 6.42
N PRO A 150 18.65 -3.92 5.14
CA PRO A 150 17.59 -4.03 4.15
C PRO A 150 16.57 -5.09 4.59
N GLN A 151 15.28 -4.84 4.30
CA GLN A 151 14.20 -5.78 4.58
C GLN A 151 13.30 -5.92 3.37
N ASP A 152 12.81 -7.14 3.12
CA ASP A 152 11.90 -7.45 2.02
C ASP A 152 10.65 -8.14 2.57
N GLY A 153 9.50 -7.82 1.98
CA GLY A 153 8.24 -8.41 2.37
C GLY A 153 7.19 -8.32 1.28
N GLN A 154 5.98 -8.76 1.62
CA GLN A 154 4.81 -8.67 0.76
C GLN A 154 3.59 -8.43 1.63
N PHE A 155 2.65 -7.65 1.10
CA PHE A 155 1.36 -7.46 1.75
C PHE A 155 0.25 -7.34 0.73
N THR A 156 -0.98 -7.59 1.17
CA THR A 156 -2.20 -7.38 0.38
C THR A 156 -3.12 -6.49 1.19
N ILE A 157 -3.71 -5.50 0.54
CA ILE A 157 -4.71 -4.60 1.13
C ILE A 157 -5.90 -4.48 0.17
N GLU A 158 -7.06 -4.19 0.72
CA GLU A 158 -8.23 -3.84 -0.09
C GLU A 158 -8.20 -2.34 -0.40
N LEU A 159 -8.19 -2.01 -1.70
CA LEU A 159 -8.26 -0.63 -2.19
C LEU A 159 -9.41 -0.56 -3.19
N ALA A 160 -10.35 0.36 -2.96
CA ALA A 160 -11.56 0.50 -3.79
C ALA A 160 -12.31 -0.83 -4.01
N SER A 161 -12.41 -1.64 -2.94
CA SER A 161 -13.04 -2.97 -2.94
C SER A 161 -12.36 -4.04 -3.79
N GLU A 162 -11.14 -3.80 -4.26
CA GLU A 162 -10.31 -4.79 -4.97
C GLU A 162 -9.08 -5.15 -4.11
N PRO A 163 -8.74 -6.44 -3.96
CA PRO A 163 -7.52 -6.85 -3.28
C PRO A 163 -6.30 -6.55 -4.13
N VAL A 164 -5.39 -5.73 -3.62
CA VAL A 164 -4.16 -5.34 -4.31
C VAL A 164 -2.95 -5.80 -3.52
N SER A 165 -2.09 -6.57 -4.16
CA SER A 165 -0.87 -7.09 -3.55
C SER A 165 0.34 -6.24 -3.93
N PHE A 166 1.21 -6.01 -2.95
CA PHE A 166 2.44 -5.25 -3.11
C PHE A 166 3.63 -6.06 -2.60
N ARG A 167 4.76 -6.00 -3.30
CA ARG A 167 6.06 -6.30 -2.71
C ARG A 167 6.66 -5.04 -2.13
N ILE A 168 7.25 -5.14 -0.95
CA ILE A 168 7.92 -4.04 -0.27
C ILE A 168 9.40 -4.40 -0.09
N ALA A 169 10.26 -3.42 -0.33
CA ALA A 169 11.67 -3.47 0.03
C ALA A 169 12.05 -2.18 0.76
N THR A 170 12.76 -2.28 1.87
CA THR A 170 13.33 -1.15 2.60
C THR A 170 14.85 -1.19 2.51
N LEU A 171 15.47 0.00 2.42
CA LEU A 171 16.92 0.17 2.38
C LEU A 171 17.32 1.31 3.33
N PRO A 172 18.23 1.07 4.28
CA PRO A 172 18.79 2.13 5.11
C PRO A 172 19.45 3.22 4.26
N CYS A 173 19.15 4.50 4.55
CA CYS A 173 19.67 5.66 3.82
C CYS A 173 20.01 6.80 4.80
N SER A 174 20.78 7.79 4.34
CA SER A 174 20.99 9.03 5.09
C SER A 174 19.64 9.74 5.28
N GLY A 175 19.19 9.89 6.53
CA GLY A 175 17.92 10.56 6.85
C GLY A 175 16.71 9.63 6.97
N GLY A 176 16.88 8.29 6.90
CA GLY A 176 15.79 7.34 7.16
C GLY A 176 15.92 6.06 6.36
N GLU A 177 14.78 5.55 5.89
CA GLU A 177 14.74 4.35 5.05
C GLU A 177 14.11 4.70 3.71
N LYS A 178 14.79 4.30 2.63
CA LYS A 178 14.20 4.30 1.30
C LYS A 178 13.28 3.09 1.19
N ILE A 179 12.05 3.30 0.74
CA ILE A 179 11.09 2.23 0.50
C ILE A 179 10.75 2.17 -0.98
N VAL A 180 10.70 0.96 -1.51
CA VAL A 180 10.16 0.69 -2.84
C VAL A 180 9.00 -0.29 -2.69
N LEU A 181 7.83 0.11 -3.19
CA LEU A 181 6.66 -0.76 -3.31
C LEU A 181 6.50 -1.12 -4.77
N ARG A 182 6.35 -2.41 -5.08
CA ARG A 182 6.03 -2.89 -6.41
C ARG A 182 4.62 -3.46 -6.43
N LEU A 183 3.81 -2.92 -7.33
CA LEU A 183 2.45 -3.40 -7.56
C LEU A 183 2.51 -4.79 -8.21
N LEU A 184 1.99 -5.81 -7.54
CA LEU A 184 1.82 -7.13 -8.13
C LEU A 184 0.50 -7.14 -8.87
N HIS A 185 0.54 -7.18 -10.20
CA HIS A 185 -0.66 -7.41 -10.98
C HIS A 185 -1.15 -8.83 -10.71
N GLN A 186 -2.35 -8.96 -10.15
CA GLN A 186 -3.04 -10.25 -10.05
C GLN A 186 -3.36 -10.71 -11.49
N VAL A 187 -2.61 -11.71 -11.95
CA VAL A 187 -2.83 -12.31 -13.27
C VAL A 187 -4.06 -13.22 -13.16
N HIS A 188 -5.25 -12.68 -13.40
CA HIS A 188 -6.49 -13.46 -13.43
C HIS A 188 -6.64 -14.31 -14.69
N GLN A 189 -5.72 -14.22 -15.65
CA GLN A 189 -5.82 -14.91 -16.92
C GLN A 189 -4.69 -15.93 -17.09
N ALA A 190 -5.04 -17.21 -17.02
CA ALA A 190 -4.18 -18.27 -17.53
C ALA A 190 -3.85 -17.94 -19.00
N LEU A 191 -2.56 -17.74 -19.25
CA LEU A 191 -2.10 -17.37 -20.57
C LEU A 191 -2.01 -18.63 -21.43
N GLU A 192 -2.86 -18.68 -22.45
CA GLU A 192 -2.87 -19.74 -23.46
C GLU A 192 -1.52 -19.79 -24.17
N PRO A 193 -0.83 -20.95 -24.22
CA PRO A 193 0.45 -21.12 -24.90
C PRO A 193 0.45 -20.62 -26.36
N GLU A 194 -0.70 -20.64 -27.02
CA GLU A 194 -0.96 -20.16 -28.38
C GLU A 194 -0.68 -18.66 -28.52
N LYS A 195 -0.84 -17.88 -27.44
CA LYS A 195 -0.63 -16.42 -27.41
C LYS A 195 0.82 -16.02 -27.11
N LEU A 196 1.70 -17.00 -26.89
CA LEU A 196 3.14 -16.78 -26.70
C LEU A 196 3.88 -16.37 -27.98
N GLY A 197 3.21 -16.24 -29.13
CA GLY A 197 3.86 -15.84 -30.38
C GLY A 197 4.87 -16.85 -30.91
N MET A 198 4.76 -18.12 -30.48
CA MET A 198 5.50 -19.24 -31.05
C MET A 198 4.93 -19.60 -32.42
N SER A 199 5.78 -20.03 -33.36
CA SER A 199 5.28 -20.69 -34.56
C SER A 199 4.56 -22.00 -34.21
N ALA A 200 3.66 -22.47 -35.06
CA ALA A 200 2.90 -23.70 -34.82
C ALA A 200 3.81 -24.91 -34.51
N LYS A 201 4.97 -25.01 -35.17
CA LYS A 201 5.96 -26.07 -34.93
C LYS A 201 6.63 -25.94 -33.56
N GLN A 202 6.95 -24.72 -33.12
CA GLN A 202 7.53 -24.47 -31.79
C GLN A 202 6.52 -24.74 -30.69
N LEU A 203 5.26 -24.34 -30.88
CA LEU A 203 4.18 -24.58 -29.93
C LEU A 203 3.91 -26.08 -29.76
N ALA A 204 3.83 -26.84 -30.86
CA ALA A 204 3.67 -28.29 -30.82
C ALA A 204 4.82 -28.94 -30.02
N ARG A 205 6.06 -28.55 -30.31
CA ARG A 205 7.23 -29.06 -29.59
C ARG A 205 7.25 -28.68 -28.11
N PHE A 206 6.83 -27.46 -27.79
CA PHE A 206 6.73 -26.98 -26.42
C PHE A 206 5.66 -27.77 -25.64
N ASN A 207 4.49 -28.00 -26.24
CA ASN A 207 3.43 -28.82 -25.67
C ASN A 207 3.86 -30.28 -25.48
N GLU A 208 4.56 -30.90 -26.44
CA GLU A 208 5.13 -32.24 -26.27
C GLU A 208 6.06 -32.36 -25.06
N ILE A 209 6.90 -31.34 -24.84
CA ILE A 209 7.85 -31.31 -23.71
C ILE A 209 7.09 -31.10 -22.38
N LEU A 210 6.05 -30.28 -22.36
CA LEU A 210 5.20 -30.07 -21.17
C LEU A 210 4.49 -31.36 -20.71
N HIS A 211 4.21 -32.29 -21.63
CA HIS A 211 3.55 -33.57 -21.31
C HIS A 211 4.54 -34.67 -20.91
N GLN A 212 5.86 -34.40 -20.84
CA GLN A 212 6.83 -35.36 -20.36
C GLN A 212 6.71 -35.56 -18.83
N PRO A 213 6.78 -36.79 -18.31
CA PRO A 213 6.57 -37.08 -16.90
C PRO A 213 7.69 -36.52 -16.00
N GLN A 214 8.87 -36.23 -16.57
CA GLN A 214 10.00 -35.63 -15.87
C GLN A 214 10.91 -34.88 -16.87
N GLY A 215 11.48 -33.76 -16.43
CA GLY A 215 12.38 -32.94 -17.23
C GLY A 215 12.56 -31.54 -16.66
N LEU A 216 13.56 -30.80 -17.15
CA LEU A 216 13.79 -29.40 -16.81
C LEU A 216 13.56 -28.54 -18.06
N ILE A 217 12.66 -27.56 -17.97
CA ILE A 217 12.47 -26.53 -18.99
C ILE A 217 13.15 -25.25 -18.51
N LEU A 218 14.25 -24.86 -19.15
CA LEU A 218 14.96 -23.64 -18.85
C LEU A 218 14.55 -22.54 -19.85
N VAL A 219 13.85 -21.52 -19.35
CA VAL A 219 13.51 -20.33 -20.13
C VAL A 219 14.53 -19.24 -19.83
N THR A 220 15.40 -18.95 -20.79
CA THR A 220 16.40 -17.87 -20.68
C THR A 220 15.98 -16.65 -21.49
N ALA A 221 16.35 -15.47 -21.00
CA ALA A 221 16.19 -14.20 -21.70
C ALA A 221 17.43 -13.33 -21.42
N PRO A 222 18.02 -12.67 -22.42
CA PRO A 222 19.07 -11.68 -22.17
C PRO A 222 18.51 -10.49 -21.39
N LEU A 223 19.31 -9.91 -20.48
CA LEU A 223 18.91 -8.79 -19.60
C LEU A 223 18.47 -7.52 -20.36
N ALA A 224 18.85 -7.38 -21.64
CA ALA A 224 18.62 -6.18 -22.45
C ALA A 224 17.79 -6.47 -23.71
N ALA A 225 16.61 -7.07 -23.56
CA ALA A 225 15.63 -7.16 -24.63
C ALA A 225 14.41 -6.27 -24.33
N GLU A 226 14.63 -4.95 -24.26
CA GLU A 226 13.54 -3.95 -24.27
C GLU A 226 12.87 -3.80 -25.64
N LYS A 227 13.17 -4.67 -26.60
CA LYS A 227 12.53 -4.65 -27.93
C LYS A 227 11.69 -5.90 -28.16
N ARG A 228 10.39 -5.72 -27.95
CA ARG A 228 9.31 -6.24 -28.83
C ARG A 228 9.07 -7.74 -28.97
N SER A 229 9.62 -8.63 -28.15
CA SER A 229 9.15 -10.03 -28.10
C SER A 229 8.13 -10.26 -26.98
N ARG A 230 6.84 -10.13 -27.32
CA ARG A 230 5.68 -10.47 -26.47
C ARG A 230 5.72 -11.90 -25.90
N SER A 231 6.62 -12.75 -26.38
CA SER A 231 6.73 -14.18 -26.09
C SER A 231 7.38 -14.52 -24.74
N ILE A 232 8.51 -13.90 -24.37
CA ILE A 232 9.31 -14.35 -23.21
C ILE A 232 8.88 -13.70 -21.89
N ALA A 233 8.46 -12.43 -21.92
CA ALA A 233 7.85 -11.78 -20.75
C ALA A 233 6.54 -12.48 -20.32
N HIS A 234 5.94 -13.25 -21.22
CA HIS A 234 4.70 -13.99 -21.05
C HIS A 234 4.96 -15.41 -20.51
N CYS A 235 6.03 -16.08 -20.94
CA CYS A 235 6.46 -17.35 -20.34
C CYS A 235 6.93 -17.21 -18.88
N ARG A 236 7.54 -16.07 -18.50
CA ARG A 236 7.82 -15.73 -17.08
C ARG A 236 6.56 -15.67 -16.19
N ARG A 237 5.37 -15.54 -16.77
CA ARG A 237 4.08 -15.43 -16.06
C ARG A 237 3.31 -16.74 -15.90
N VAL A 238 3.67 -17.81 -16.60
CA VAL A 238 2.94 -19.10 -16.57
C VAL A 238 3.55 -20.10 -15.57
N ILE A 239 4.75 -19.82 -15.05
CA ILE A 239 5.42 -20.69 -14.08
C ILE A 239 5.64 -19.85 -12.81
N PRO A 240 5.18 -20.29 -11.62
CA PRO A 240 5.44 -19.55 -10.38
C PRO A 240 6.95 -19.51 -10.14
N LEU A 241 7.57 -18.36 -10.46
CA LEU A 241 8.99 -18.13 -10.30
C LEU A 241 9.25 -17.57 -8.90
N THR A 242 9.53 -18.46 -7.95
CA THR A 242 10.48 -18.16 -6.88
C THR A 242 11.88 -18.22 -7.48
N LEU A 243 12.43 -17.04 -7.81
CA LEU A 243 13.84 -16.88 -8.19
C LEU A 243 14.70 -16.92 -6.92
N THR A 244 15.02 -18.12 -6.49
CA THR A 244 16.27 -18.48 -5.80
C THR A 244 16.56 -19.91 -6.23
N SER A 245 17.78 -20.16 -6.71
CA SER A 245 18.29 -21.46 -7.15
C SER A 245 17.65 -22.64 -6.39
N ALA A 246 16.63 -23.27 -6.98
CA ALA A 246 15.98 -24.43 -6.41
C ALA A 246 15.54 -25.35 -7.55
N ALA A 247 16.25 -26.48 -7.67
CA ALA A 247 15.83 -27.62 -8.47
C ALA A 247 14.47 -28.11 -7.96
N TRP A 248 13.44 -28.10 -8.81
CA TRP A 248 12.16 -28.72 -8.48
C TRP A 248 12.26 -30.23 -8.72
N LYS A 249 12.14 -31.02 -7.64
CA LYS A 249 11.97 -32.48 -7.70
C LYS A 249 10.54 -32.81 -7.29
N ILE A 250 9.65 -32.98 -8.27
CA ILE A 250 8.28 -33.46 -8.02
C ILE A 250 8.36 -34.98 -7.76
N ARG A 251 7.99 -35.42 -6.56
CA ARG A 251 7.96 -36.84 -6.16
C ARG A 251 6.52 -37.33 -6.24
N SER A 252 6.18 -38.17 -7.22
CA SER A 252 4.86 -38.81 -7.31
C SER A 252 4.76 -39.96 -6.30
N ARG A 253 3.84 -39.88 -5.33
CA ARG A 253 3.37 -41.04 -4.55
C ARG A 253 2.47 -41.89 -5.46
N SER A 254 2.97 -43.04 -5.88
CA SER A 254 2.15 -44.13 -6.41
C SER A 254 1.30 -44.72 -5.27
N ARG A 255 -0.01 -44.51 -5.27
CA ARG A 255 -0.94 -45.41 -4.58
C ARG A 255 -1.28 -46.55 -5.51
N LEU A 256 -0.76 -47.72 -5.14
CA LEU A 256 -1.15 -49.04 -5.61
C LEU A 256 -2.67 -49.19 -5.48
N ARG A 257 -3.34 -49.58 -6.57
CA ARG A 257 -4.54 -50.42 -6.51
C ARG A 257 -4.08 -51.84 -6.87
N GLY A 258 -4.02 -52.69 -5.85
CA GLY A 258 -4.23 -54.13 -5.93
C GLY A 258 -5.44 -54.43 -5.06
#